data_AF-A0A9E2GJX8-F1
#
_entry.id   AF-A0A9E2GJX8-F1
#
_cell.length_a   1.000
_cell.length_b   1.000
_cell.length_c   1.000
_cell.angle_alpha   90.00
_cell.angle_beta   90.00
_cell.angle_gamma   90.00
#
_symmetry.space_group_name_H-M   'P 1'
#
loop_
_entity.id
_entity.type
_entity.pdbx_description
1 polymer ?
#
loop_
_entity_poly.entity_id
_entity_poly.type
_entity_poly.pdbx_seq_one_letter_code
_entity_poly.pdbx_strand_id
1 'polypeptide(L)'
;MWLADTSVKRPVFATMVIMALVVLGVVSYPEIGVDLFPKVDFPIVTISTHLKGASPEVIDVDITDKIEGAVNTINGVKSITSSST
;
A
#
# COMPACT_ATOMS: atom_id res chain seq x y z
N MET A 1 37.63 -24.36 -10.96
CA MET A 1 36.56 -23.41 -10.58
C MET A 1 37.21 -22.04 -10.44
N TRP A 2 37.20 -21.22 -11.50
CA TRP A 2 38.04 -20.01 -11.60
C TRP A 2 37.98 -19.08 -10.38
N LEU A 3 36.77 -18.88 -9.81
CA LEU A 3 36.53 -17.87 -8.79
C LEU A 3 36.98 -18.39 -7.42
N ALA A 4 36.75 -19.68 -7.18
CA ALA A 4 37.21 -20.39 -6.00
C ALA A 4 38.74 -20.55 -6.04
N ASP A 5 39.32 -20.94 -7.18
CA ASP A 5 40.78 -21.11 -7.34
C ASP A 5 41.54 -19.80 -7.12
N THR A 6 40.99 -18.67 -7.59
CA THR A 6 41.58 -17.33 -7.40
C THR A 6 41.42 -16.86 -5.96
N SER A 7 40.27 -17.10 -5.33
CA SER A 7 40.02 -16.74 -3.94
C SER A 7 40.90 -17.53 -2.96
N VAL A 8 41.19 -18.80 -3.25
CA VAL A 8 42.07 -19.66 -2.43
C VAL A 8 43.55 -19.30 -2.62
N LYS A 9 43.99 -18.94 -3.83
CA LYS A 9 45.39 -18.53 -4.10
C LYS A 9 45.75 -17.16 -3.52
N ARG A 10 44.78 -16.25 -3.36
CA ARG A 10 44.99 -14.91 -2.79
C ARG A 10 43.93 -14.60 -1.72
N PRO A 11 44.07 -15.18 -0.51
CA PRO A 11 43.07 -15.05 0.55
C PRO A 11 42.87 -13.60 1.01
N VAL A 12 43.92 -12.78 0.99
CA VAL A 12 43.84 -11.35 1.35
C VAL A 12 42.96 -10.55 0.38
N PHE A 13 43.02 -10.86 -0.93
CA PHE A 13 42.17 -10.19 -1.91
C PHE A 13 40.69 -10.54 -1.70
N ALA A 14 40.40 -11.82 -1.45
CA ALA A 14 39.04 -12.29 -1.19
C ALA A 14 38.46 -11.64 0.08
N THR A 15 39.23 -11.54 1.17
CA THR A 15 38.76 -10.90 2.40
C THR A 15 38.56 -9.40 2.25
N MET A 16 39.41 -8.69 1.48
CA MET A 16 39.22 -7.26 1.20
C MET A 16 37.92 -7.00 0.43
N VAL A 17 37.59 -7.83 -0.56
CA VAL A 17 36.34 -7.70 -1.33
C VAL A 17 35.13 -7.93 -0.44
N ILE A 18 35.15 -8.97 0.39
CA ILE A 18 34.08 -9.25 1.36
C ILE A 18 33.95 -8.09 2.35
N MET A 19 35.06 -7.59 2.88
CA MET A 19 35.05 -6.49 3.84
C MET A 19 34.50 -5.20 3.21
N ALA A 20 34.82 -4.92 1.95
CA ALA A 20 34.25 -3.78 1.22
C ALA A 20 32.72 -3.88 1.10
N LEU A 21 32.18 -5.08 0.82
CA LEU A 21 30.73 -5.30 0.77
C LEU A 21 30.08 -5.14 2.14
N VAL A 22 30.73 -5.62 3.21
CA VAL A 22 30.24 -5.46 4.59
C VAL A 22 30.20 -3.98 4.97
N VAL A 23 31.26 -3.22 4.70
CA VAL A 23 31.31 -1.78 5.01
C VAL A 23 30.25 -1.02 4.24
N LEU A 24 30.06 -1.32 2.94
CA LEU A 24 28.99 -0.73 2.13
C LEU A 24 27.62 -1.03 2.74
N GLY A 25 27.37 -2.28 3.15
CA GLY A 25 26.12 -2.68 3.80
C GLY A 25 25.87 -1.93 5.11
N VAL A 26 26.89 -1.83 5.98
CA VAL A 26 26.79 -1.13 7.27
C VAL A 26 26.52 0.37 7.10
N VAL A 27 27.15 1.01 6.12
CA VAL A 27 26.96 2.44 5.84
C VAL A 27 25.58 2.70 5.23
N SER A 28 25.08 1.80 4.38
CA SER A 28 23.80 1.98 3.68
C SER A 28 22.58 1.60 4.52
N TYR A 29 22.75 0.72 5.52
CA TYR A 29 21.66 0.26 6.39
C TYR A 29 20.90 1.38 7.12
N PRO A 30 21.56 2.37 7.77
CA PRO A 30 20.86 3.45 8.46
C PRO A 30 20.20 4.48 7.53
N GLU A 31 20.62 4.56 6.25
CA GLU A 31 19.98 5.43 5.25
C GLU A 31 18.66 4.87 4.71
N ILE A 32 18.35 3.59 4.99
CA ILE A 32 17.06 3.00 4.65
C ILE A 32 16.00 3.66 5.54
N GLY A 33 15.33 4.66 4.96
CA GLY A 33 14.18 5.31 5.57
C GLY A 33 13.07 4.29 5.83
N VAL A 34 12.81 4.00 7.10
CA VAL A 34 11.62 3.26 7.50
C VAL A 34 10.43 4.23 7.46
N ASP A 35 9.54 4.02 6.51
CA ASP A 35 8.29 4.78 6.46
C ASP A 35 7.35 4.22 7.54
N LEU A 36 7.18 4.96 8.64
CA LEU A 36 6.26 4.60 9.72
C LEU A 36 4.79 4.71 9.29
N PHE A 37 4.53 5.51 8.24
CA PHE A 37 3.23 5.67 7.63
C PHE A 37 3.35 5.34 6.15
N PRO A 38 3.53 4.04 5.80
CA PRO A 38 3.49 3.64 4.41
C PRO A 38 2.18 4.19 3.83
N LYS A 39 2.26 4.81 2.65
CA LYS A 39 1.08 5.28 1.93
C LYS A 39 0.25 4.06 1.54
N VAL A 40 -0.60 3.60 2.46
CA VAL A 40 -1.59 2.57 2.23
C VAL A 40 -2.79 3.31 1.66
N ASP A 41 -2.91 3.30 0.34
CA ASP A 41 -4.10 3.80 -0.33
C ASP A 41 -5.24 2.81 -0.07
N PHE A 42 -6.00 3.04 1.00
CA PHE A 42 -7.22 2.29 1.26
C PHE A 42 -8.25 2.68 0.18
N PRO A 43 -8.74 1.74 -0.65
CA PRO A 43 -9.68 2.03 -1.74
C PRO A 43 -11.10 2.24 -1.20
N ILE A 44 -11.28 3.22 -0.31
CA ILE A 44 -12.55 3.57 0.32
C ILE A 44 -13.06 4.86 -0.32
N VAL A 45 -14.28 4.81 -0.85
CA VAL A 45 -14.97 5.98 -1.41
C VAL A 45 -16.15 6.31 -0.49
N THR A 46 -16.20 7.54 0.01
CA THR A 46 -17.30 8.02 0.86
C THR A 46 -18.19 8.97 0.06
N ILE A 47 -19.49 8.66 0.01
CA ILE A 47 -20.52 9.50 -0.61
C ILE A 47 -21.42 10.00 0.52
N SER A 48 -21.49 11.32 0.73
CA SER A 48 -22.39 11.94 1.71
C SER A 48 -23.46 12.74 1.00
N THR A 49 -24.72 12.50 1.39
CA THR A 49 -25.88 13.19 0.83
C THR A 49 -26.72 13.72 1.97
N HIS A 50 -27.16 14.99 1.87
CA HIS A 50 -27.94 15.64 2.91
C HIS A 50 -29.26 16.15 2.34
N LEU A 51 -30.38 15.66 2.89
CA LEU A 51 -31.72 16.14 2.55
C LEU A 51 -32.42 16.60 3.83
N LYS A 52 -32.56 17.91 4.00
CA LYS A 52 -33.18 18.50 5.20
C LYS A 52 -34.70 18.34 5.15
N GLY A 53 -35.28 17.74 6.20
CA GLY A 53 -36.74 17.63 6.36
C GLY A 53 -37.38 16.40 5.69
N ALA A 54 -36.58 15.47 5.18
CA ALA A 54 -37.06 14.17 4.72
C ALA A 54 -37.05 13.15 5.87
N SER A 55 -38.02 12.24 5.88
CA SER A 55 -37.96 11.07 6.75
C SER A 55 -36.86 10.11 6.26
N PRO A 56 -36.28 9.28 7.15
CA PRO A 56 -35.28 8.30 6.77
C PRO A 56 -35.73 7.38 5.61
N GLU A 57 -37.00 6.94 5.61
CA GLU A 57 -37.57 6.16 4.49
C GLU A 57 -37.48 6.88 3.13
N VAL A 58 -37.73 8.19 3.09
CA VAL A 58 -37.70 8.96 1.84
C VAL A 58 -36.27 9.14 1.34
N ILE A 59 -35.31 9.32 2.26
CA ILE A 59 -33.88 9.41 1.91
C ILE A 59 -33.39 8.09 1.32
N ASP A 60 -33.84 6.96 1.88
CA ASP A 60 -33.42 5.64 1.42
C ASP A 60 -33.85 5.37 -0.02
N VAL A 61 -35.15 5.54 -0.29
CA VAL A 61 -35.74 5.22 -1.60
C VAL A 61 -35.34 6.23 -2.69
N ASP A 62 -35.37 7.54 -2.39
CA ASP A 62 -35.15 8.55 -3.43
C ASP A 62 -33.68 8.84 -3.71
N ILE A 63 -32.80 8.64 -2.71
CA ILE A 63 -31.39 9.02 -2.78
C ILE A 63 -30.48 7.79 -2.68
N THR A 64 -30.55 7.03 -1.58
CA THR A 64 -29.64 5.91 -1.33
C THR A 64 -29.73 4.86 -2.43
N ASP A 65 -30.93 4.41 -2.80
CA ASP A 65 -31.14 3.40 -3.85
C ASP A 65 -30.60 3.83 -5.22
N LYS A 66 -30.78 5.10 -5.60
CA LYS A 66 -30.25 5.63 -6.87
C LYS A 66 -28.73 5.68 -6.89
N ILE A 67 -28.12 6.09 -5.78
CA ILE A 67 -26.67 6.16 -5.65
C ILE A 67 -26.09 4.74 -5.66
N GLU A 68 -26.70 3.82 -4.92
CA GLU A 68 -26.28 2.42 -4.87
C GLU A 68 -26.38 1.75 -6.24
N GLY A 69 -27.49 1.94 -6.97
CA GLY A 69 -27.64 1.41 -8.34
C GLY A 69 -26.57 1.95 -9.31
N ALA A 70 -26.24 3.23 -9.23
CA ALA A 70 -25.20 3.84 -10.05
C ALA A 70 -23.79 3.32 -9.69
N VAL A 71 -23.50 3.16 -8.40
CA VAL A 71 -22.19 2.68 -7.90
C VAL A 71 -21.99 1.18 -8.14
N ASN A 72 -23.06 0.38 -8.07
CA ASN A 72 -23.01 -1.06 -8.33
C ASN A 72 -22.72 -1.39 -9.81
N THR A 73 -22.95 -0.42 -10.71
CA THR A 73 -22.59 -0.56 -12.13
C THR A 73 -21.06 -0.41 -12.36
N ILE A 74 -20.32 0.10 -11.37
CA ILE A 74 -18.87 0.30 -11.46
C ILE A 74 -18.16 -1.03 -11.18
N ASN A 75 -17.44 -1.55 -12.17
CA ASN A 75 -16.61 -2.74 -12.01
C ASN A 75 -15.47 -2.48 -11.01
N GLY A 76 -15.41 -3.29 -9.94
CA GLY A 76 -14.34 -3.22 -8.93
C GLY A 76 -14.79 -2.84 -7.51
N VAL A 77 -16.08 -2.53 -7.32
CA VAL A 77 -16.63 -2.27 -5.98
C VAL A 77 -16.92 -3.60 -5.27
N LYS A 78 -16.19 -3.90 -4.18
CA LYS A 78 -16.29 -5.18 -3.45
C LYS A 78 -17.34 -5.17 -2.33
N SER A 79 -17.63 -4.00 -1.74
CA SER A 79 -18.60 -3.85 -0.65
C SER A 79 -19.17 -2.43 -0.68
N ILE A 80 -20.50 -2.32 -0.64
CA ILE A 80 -21.23 -1.06 -0.47
C ILE A 80 -21.92 -1.14 0.89
N THR A 81 -21.75 -0.10 1.72
CA THR A 81 -22.42 0.02 3.02
C THR A 81 -23.10 1.39 3.07
N SER A 82 -24.42 1.38 3.20
CA SER A 82 -25.25 2.59 3.25
C SER A 82 -25.81 2.80 4.65
N SER A 83 -25.87 4.05 5.12
CA SER A 83 -26.50 4.42 6.39
C SER A 83 -27.23 5.73 6.21
N SER A 84 -28.53 5.72 6.49
CA SER A 84 -29.43 6.87 6.36
C SER A 84 -29.86 7.31 7.76
N THR A 85 -29.55 8.56 8.14
CA THR A 85 -29.95 9.19 9.41
C THR A 85 -30.57 10.55 9.18
#